data_AF-A0A7J4NRB8-F1
#
_entry.id   AF-A0A7J4NRB8-F1
#
_cell.length_a   1.000
_cell.length_b   1.000
_cell.length_c   1.000
_cell.angle_alpha   90.00
_cell.angle_beta   90.00
_cell.angle_gamma   90.00
#
_symmetry.space_group_name_H-M   'P 1'
#
loop_
_entity.id
_entity.type
_entity.pdbx_description
1 polymer ?
#
loop_
_entity_poly.entity_id
_entity_poly.type
_entity_poly.pdbx_seq_one_letter_code
_entity_poly.pdbx_strand_id
1 'polypeptide(L)'
;MTDDGTGASSGEESESEAPVEDVESGELPSPSDLDTAFLEGQEQKSEGHGDEEVAPSEPVGDDSDTSVDMVASAESLNLSIESIRSAEMKWLAIDERFLSSGLRLLHLLPILAALLVALSRTFRDQSPNWWVDFVQGDSSNIWSFGLILTLFGIVVLCTYLIALFVTIRRIRLTIQNVKRESDLQELDGRDFRSVHGHSSLTSRINLVLGQHVLTAALILLSVILMLASIVLQTVSNDLNIQAELMTMGAAALLIGYGIHLVNLKDTFSTVKPHGLLRIYDPPVHPALLTHPFRDVVGTHLDPLLAAKVSGFIHDLEGNLIDRVQTEEGVQDRVLHLLYLEQHCGLKRADMKAALGDILDEEGVSRVLSEEWDETWRSLITHSRDRIRPYFRLHDRLLHNAVDISEGKRPPGGLWFDIDIENLIEGEAHLFTFVHNGTTEEQELVVRIQTPDFSPKETHYSVRLPTGSMETLMGLESTAEVKSAMGEMFNDSKIIWQTLIPRASGESTVTVRLEDRDGNLLSGKVATVQVQPDMLRRLRWWTGLTSMLTGTAAVLWLLILPILGFIGGF
;
A
#
# COMPACT_ATOMS: atom_id res chain seq x y z
N MET A 1 -61.71 -49.35 36.89
CA MET A 1 -62.76 -48.40 37.34
C MET A 1 -62.14 -47.03 37.15
N THR A 2 -62.42 -46.22 36.13
CA THR A 2 -63.55 -45.99 35.20
C THR A 2 -62.90 -45.24 34.01
N ASP A 3 -62.83 -45.77 32.80
CA ASP A 3 -63.81 -45.77 31.68
C ASP A 3 -64.20 -44.41 31.07
N ASP A 4 -64.32 -44.43 29.73
CA ASP A 4 -64.80 -43.47 28.72
C ASP A 4 -64.00 -42.17 28.47
N GLY A 5 -63.54 -41.81 27.25
CA GLY A 5 -64.17 -41.84 25.90
C GLY A 5 -64.51 -40.38 25.53
N THR A 6 -64.15 -39.69 24.44
CA THR A 6 -64.08 -40.00 22.99
C THR A 6 -63.64 -38.74 22.19
N GLY A 7 -63.15 -38.93 20.95
CA GLY A 7 -63.23 -37.99 19.81
C GLY A 7 -62.03 -37.06 19.57
N ALA A 8 -61.02 -37.37 18.74
CA ALA A 8 -60.94 -37.49 17.27
C ALA A 8 -60.82 -36.16 16.49
N SER A 9 -59.65 -35.90 15.87
CA SER A 9 -59.48 -35.71 14.40
C SER A 9 -58.10 -35.15 14.01
N SER A 10 -57.47 -35.81 13.02
CA SER A 10 -56.53 -35.33 11.97
C SER A 10 -55.30 -34.51 12.40
N GLY A 11 -54.07 -34.79 11.99
CA GLY A 11 -53.48 -35.57 10.90
C GLY A 11 -52.08 -34.98 10.68
N GLU A 12 -51.11 -35.86 10.39
CA GLU A 12 -49.80 -35.72 9.69
C GLU A 12 -49.18 -34.30 9.58
N GLU A 13 -47.90 -34.04 9.89
CA GLU A 13 -46.70 -34.57 9.23
C GLU A 13 -45.41 -34.27 10.04
N SER A 14 -44.49 -35.26 10.05
CA SER A 14 -43.02 -35.17 9.96
C SER A 14 -42.21 -34.15 10.81
N GLU A 15 -41.70 -34.59 11.97
CA GLU A 15 -40.49 -34.03 12.58
C GLU A 15 -39.24 -34.66 11.94
N SER A 16 -38.44 -33.85 11.25
CA SER A 16 -37.04 -34.15 10.94
C SER A 16 -36.14 -33.26 11.80
N GLU A 17 -35.35 -33.88 12.68
CA GLU A 17 -34.32 -33.22 13.48
C GLU A 17 -33.33 -32.44 12.59
N ALA A 18 -33.13 -31.17 12.92
CA ALA A 18 -32.03 -30.36 12.41
C ALA A 18 -30.84 -30.45 13.40
N PRO A 19 -29.58 -30.49 12.91
CA PRO A 19 -28.40 -30.61 13.76
C PRO A 19 -28.07 -29.27 14.42
N VAL A 20 -27.55 -29.39 15.65
CA VAL A 20 -27.07 -28.31 16.52
C VAL A 20 -25.95 -27.53 15.83
N GLU A 21 -26.15 -26.23 15.60
CA GLU A 21 -25.08 -25.29 15.25
C GLU A 21 -24.23 -25.01 16.50
N ASP A 22 -22.92 -25.25 16.35
CA ASP A 22 -21.91 -24.85 17.32
C ASP A 22 -21.85 -23.33 17.40
N VAL A 23 -22.01 -22.81 18.63
CA VAL A 23 -21.89 -21.39 18.96
C VAL A 23 -20.43 -20.98 18.75
N GLU A 24 -20.17 -20.27 17.67
CA GLU A 24 -18.90 -19.62 17.37
C GLU A 24 -18.56 -18.65 18.50
N SER A 25 -17.43 -18.93 19.17
CA SER A 25 -16.85 -18.05 20.18
C SER A 25 -16.55 -16.70 19.55
N GLY A 26 -17.17 -15.62 20.06
CA GLY A 26 -16.98 -14.25 19.59
C GLY A 26 -15.53 -13.78 19.72
N GLU A 27 -14.74 -13.99 18.67
CA GLU A 27 -13.53 -13.23 18.40
C GLU A 27 -13.90 -11.93 17.69
N LEU A 28 -13.38 -10.80 18.19
CA LEU A 28 -13.51 -9.51 17.54
C LEU A 28 -12.80 -9.58 16.16
N PRO A 29 -13.41 -9.04 15.08
CA PRO A 29 -12.85 -9.10 13.75
C PRO A 29 -11.45 -8.49 13.70
N SER A 30 -10.55 -9.11 12.94
CA SER A 30 -9.18 -8.61 12.82
C SER A 30 -9.16 -7.31 12.00
N PRO A 31 -8.20 -6.39 12.24
CA PRO A 31 -8.12 -5.12 11.50
C PRO A 31 -7.99 -5.30 9.98
N SER A 32 -7.45 -6.43 9.52
CA SER A 32 -7.40 -6.81 8.09
C SER A 32 -8.77 -7.12 7.51
N ASP A 33 -9.65 -7.78 8.27
CA ASP A 33 -11.00 -8.16 7.82
C ASP A 33 -11.91 -6.94 7.67
N LEU A 34 -11.63 -5.87 8.41
CA LEU A 34 -12.37 -4.61 8.36
C LEU A 34 -11.96 -3.73 7.17
N ASP A 35 -10.69 -3.80 6.76
CA ASP A 35 -10.24 -3.09 5.55
C ASP A 35 -10.86 -3.73 4.28
N THR A 36 -11.06 -5.06 4.26
CA THR A 36 -11.83 -5.74 3.21
C THR A 36 -13.32 -5.45 3.28
N ALA A 37 -13.93 -5.44 4.47
CA ALA A 37 -15.35 -5.15 4.63
C ALA A 37 -15.74 -3.72 4.19
N PHE A 38 -14.83 -2.74 4.33
CA PHE A 38 -15.02 -1.39 3.81
C PHE A 38 -14.90 -1.30 2.28
N LEU A 39 -14.16 -2.21 1.64
CA LEU A 39 -13.99 -2.26 0.19
C LEU A 39 -15.17 -2.97 -0.50
N GLU A 40 -15.65 -4.09 0.07
CA GLU A 40 -16.80 -4.84 -0.48
C GLU A 40 -18.08 -4.00 -0.54
N GLY A 41 -18.28 -3.07 0.40
CA GLY A 41 -19.43 -2.17 0.42
C GLY A 41 -19.49 -1.16 -0.74
N GLN A 42 -18.42 -1.00 -1.53
CA GLN A 42 -18.38 -0.10 -2.70
C GLN A 42 -18.38 -0.82 -4.05
N GLU A 43 -18.07 -2.11 -4.11
CA GLU A 43 -18.04 -2.88 -5.37
C GLU A 43 -19.44 -3.35 -5.83
N GLN A 44 -20.43 -3.44 -4.95
CA GLN A 44 -21.78 -3.91 -5.30
C GLN A 44 -22.64 -2.94 -6.14
N LYS A 45 -22.07 -1.85 -6.68
CA LYS A 45 -22.85 -0.83 -7.42
C LYS A 45 -22.47 -0.62 -8.88
N SER A 46 -21.65 -1.49 -9.46
CA SER A 46 -21.24 -1.38 -10.87
C SER A 46 -21.13 -2.71 -11.59
N GLU A 47 -22.18 -3.54 -11.57
CA GLU A 47 -22.34 -4.59 -12.57
C GLU A 47 -23.77 -4.56 -13.11
N GLY A 48 -23.91 -4.20 -14.38
CA GLY A 48 -25.19 -4.26 -15.08
C GLY A 48 -25.30 -3.35 -16.30
N HIS A 49 -24.68 -3.72 -17.43
CA HIS A 49 -25.34 -3.68 -18.74
C HIS A 49 -24.53 -4.42 -19.81
N GLY A 50 -25.22 -5.31 -20.52
CA GLY A 50 -24.68 -6.09 -21.63
C GLY A 50 -25.01 -5.50 -23.01
N ASP A 51 -24.33 -6.08 -24.00
CA ASP A 51 -24.63 -6.30 -25.41
C ASP A 51 -25.50 -5.31 -26.20
N GLU A 52 -24.88 -4.70 -27.22
CA GLU A 52 -25.37 -4.34 -28.57
C GLU A 52 -24.19 -3.63 -29.28
N GLU A 53 -23.96 -3.59 -30.59
CA GLU A 53 -24.33 -4.36 -31.79
C GLU A 53 -23.37 -3.80 -32.87
N VAL A 54 -22.87 -4.64 -33.80
CA VAL A 54 -21.90 -4.25 -34.84
C VAL A 54 -22.61 -3.69 -36.07
N ALA A 55 -22.29 -2.46 -36.50
CA ALA A 55 -22.62 -1.92 -37.82
C ALA A 55 -21.67 -0.74 -38.21
N PRO A 56 -21.58 -0.31 -39.49
CA PRO A 56 -20.36 -0.42 -40.28
C PRO A 56 -19.61 0.90 -40.54
N SER A 57 -18.36 0.74 -40.95
CA SER A 57 -17.38 1.74 -41.39
C SER A 57 -17.83 2.61 -42.58
N GLU A 58 -17.62 3.93 -42.46
CA GLU A 58 -17.62 4.93 -43.54
C GLU A 58 -16.59 6.05 -43.20
N PRO A 59 -16.14 6.87 -44.19
CA PRO A 59 -14.90 6.71 -44.92
C PRO A 59 -13.75 7.62 -44.41
N VAL A 60 -12.54 7.25 -44.81
CA VAL A 60 -11.27 7.97 -44.60
C VAL A 60 -11.37 9.42 -45.06
N GLY A 61 -11.16 10.36 -44.13
CA GLY A 61 -11.00 11.79 -44.36
C GLY A 61 -9.76 12.32 -43.64
N ASP A 62 -8.88 12.96 -44.41
CA ASP A 62 -7.70 13.77 -44.03
C ASP A 62 -6.94 13.44 -42.72
N ASP A 63 -5.89 12.63 -42.86
CA ASP A 63 -4.91 12.35 -41.79
C ASP A 63 -4.04 13.58 -41.41
N SER A 64 -4.08 14.68 -42.19
CA SER A 64 -3.27 15.87 -41.91
C SER A 64 -3.87 16.84 -40.89
N ASP A 65 -5.20 17.00 -40.84
CA ASP A 65 -5.83 17.90 -39.87
C ASP A 65 -5.92 17.24 -38.48
N THR A 66 -6.16 15.92 -38.44
CA THR A 66 -6.21 15.13 -37.20
C THR A 66 -4.85 15.11 -36.48
N SER A 67 -3.73 15.05 -37.23
CA SER A 67 -2.39 15.04 -36.64
C SER A 67 -1.98 16.39 -36.06
N VAL A 68 -2.38 17.51 -36.68
CA VAL A 68 -2.10 18.86 -36.17
C VAL A 68 -2.90 19.14 -34.90
N ASP A 69 -4.16 18.74 -34.83
CA ASP A 69 -5.01 18.90 -33.65
C ASP A 69 -4.53 18.02 -32.48
N MET A 70 -4.05 16.80 -32.74
CA MET A 70 -3.48 15.93 -31.70
C MET A 70 -2.16 16.48 -31.13
N VAL A 71 -1.27 17.01 -31.98
CA VAL A 71 0.00 17.60 -31.52
C VAL A 71 -0.23 18.86 -30.69
N ALA A 72 -1.17 19.73 -31.11
CA ALA A 72 -1.55 20.91 -30.34
C ALA A 72 -2.21 20.54 -29.00
N SER A 73 -3.02 19.47 -28.97
CA SER A 73 -3.60 18.92 -27.74
C SER A 73 -2.53 18.40 -26.78
N ALA A 74 -1.58 17.59 -27.27
CA ALA A 74 -0.48 17.05 -26.47
C ALA A 74 0.45 18.14 -25.90
N GLU A 75 0.78 19.17 -26.68
CA GLU A 75 1.58 20.30 -26.21
C GLU A 75 0.86 21.08 -25.10
N SER A 76 -0.44 21.30 -25.26
CA SER A 76 -1.26 21.96 -24.23
C SER A 76 -1.33 21.15 -22.92
N LEU A 77 -1.41 19.83 -23.03
CA LEU A 77 -1.42 18.93 -21.88
C LEU A 77 -0.08 18.94 -21.16
N ASN A 78 1.03 18.86 -21.89
CA ASN A 78 2.39 18.94 -21.33
C ASN A 78 2.63 20.23 -20.55
N LEU A 79 2.24 21.39 -21.10
CA LEU A 79 2.31 22.66 -20.37
C LEU A 79 1.46 22.65 -19.09
N SER A 80 0.28 22.02 -19.15
CA SER A 80 -0.58 21.90 -17.98
C SER A 80 0.00 20.96 -16.91
N ILE A 81 0.63 19.85 -17.30
CA ILE A 81 1.31 18.90 -16.42
C ILE A 81 2.45 19.61 -15.68
N GLU A 82 3.31 20.36 -16.38
CA GLU A 82 4.43 21.07 -15.77
C GLU A 82 3.94 22.17 -14.80
N SER A 83 2.87 22.88 -15.15
CA SER A 83 2.25 23.86 -14.26
C SER A 83 1.71 23.23 -12.97
N ILE A 84 1.18 22.02 -13.04
CA ILE A 84 0.63 21.28 -11.90
C ILE A 84 1.73 20.67 -11.07
N ARG A 85 2.76 20.11 -11.70
CA ARG A 85 3.92 19.54 -11.03
C ARG A 85 4.68 20.60 -10.24
N SER A 86 4.89 21.78 -10.81
CA SER A 86 5.50 22.91 -10.10
C SER A 86 4.63 23.44 -8.95
N ALA A 87 3.30 23.41 -9.10
CA ALA A 87 2.39 23.71 -7.99
C ALA A 87 2.45 22.63 -6.89
N GLU A 88 2.42 21.36 -7.26
CA GLU A 88 2.51 20.22 -6.33
C GLU A 88 3.81 20.27 -5.54
N MET A 89 4.95 20.57 -6.19
CA MET A 89 6.26 20.72 -5.54
C MET A 89 6.24 21.74 -4.40
N LYS A 90 5.56 22.88 -4.59
CA LYS A 90 5.44 23.92 -3.55
C LYS A 90 4.64 23.43 -2.34
N TRP A 91 3.52 22.75 -2.58
CA TRP A 91 2.68 22.20 -1.50
C TRP A 91 3.34 21.02 -0.80
N LEU A 92 4.06 20.19 -1.54
CA LEU A 92 4.84 19.07 -1.01
C LEU A 92 5.96 19.55 -0.09
N ALA A 93 6.70 20.58 -0.48
CA ALA A 93 7.76 21.16 0.37
C ALA A 93 7.22 21.71 1.70
N ILE A 94 6.01 22.27 1.70
CA ILE A 94 5.32 22.72 2.92
C ILE A 94 4.91 21.50 3.77
N ASP A 95 4.32 20.49 3.14
CA ASP A 95 3.84 19.30 3.83
C ASP A 95 4.97 18.50 4.50
N GLU A 96 6.05 18.22 3.78
CA GLU A 96 7.20 17.48 4.32
C GLU A 96 7.88 18.23 5.47
N ARG A 97 8.03 19.55 5.34
CA ARG A 97 8.72 20.34 6.36
C ARG A 97 7.92 20.47 7.66
N PHE A 98 6.59 20.59 7.57
CA PHE A 98 5.76 20.97 8.71
C PHE A 98 4.73 19.93 9.13
N LEU A 99 4.11 19.23 8.18
CA LEU A 99 2.85 18.53 8.42
C LEU A 99 3.02 17.03 8.64
N SER A 100 3.61 16.32 7.68
CA SER A 100 3.59 14.86 7.63
C SER A 100 4.86 14.23 8.20
N SER A 101 6.05 14.69 7.81
CA SER A 101 7.32 14.08 8.22
C SER A 101 8.07 14.89 9.27
N GLY A 102 8.30 16.19 9.03
CA GLY A 102 9.10 17.08 9.88
C GLY A 102 8.57 17.26 11.31
N LEU A 103 7.76 18.30 11.54
CA LEU A 103 7.19 18.59 12.87
C LEU A 103 5.97 17.71 13.23
N ARG A 104 5.50 16.87 12.30
CA ARG A 104 4.32 16.00 12.44
C ARG A 104 3.11 16.74 13.03
N LEU A 105 2.92 18.00 12.62
CA LEU A 105 1.87 18.87 13.16
C LEU A 105 0.47 18.28 13.00
N LEU A 106 0.28 17.44 11.97
CA LEU A 106 -0.99 16.77 11.71
C LEU A 106 -1.43 15.85 12.87
N HIS A 107 -0.49 15.39 13.71
CA HIS A 107 -0.78 14.55 14.87
C HIS A 107 -0.73 15.35 16.18
N LEU A 108 0.16 16.34 16.27
CA LEU A 108 0.38 17.11 17.49
C LEU A 108 -0.75 18.14 17.74
N LEU A 109 -1.23 18.81 16.69
CA LEU A 109 -2.30 19.81 16.78
C LEU A 109 -3.63 19.27 17.34
N PRO A 110 -4.18 18.14 16.85
CA PRO A 110 -5.43 17.61 17.40
C PRO A 110 -5.30 17.15 18.85
N ILE A 111 -4.16 16.59 19.26
CA ILE A 111 -3.90 16.22 20.66
C ILE A 111 -3.88 17.48 21.54
N LEU A 112 -3.17 18.52 21.10
CA LEU A 112 -3.11 19.80 21.81
C LEU A 112 -4.49 20.45 21.91
N ALA A 113 -5.28 20.44 20.83
CA ALA A 113 -6.64 20.97 20.84
C ALA A 113 -7.55 20.20 21.79
N ALA A 114 -7.50 18.85 21.79
CA ALA A 114 -8.26 18.03 22.73
C ALA A 114 -7.91 18.34 24.19
N LEU A 115 -6.62 18.50 24.49
CA LEU A 115 -6.13 18.88 25.82
C LEU A 115 -6.68 20.26 26.23
N LEU A 116 -6.60 21.27 25.37
CA LEU A 116 -7.09 22.62 25.67
C LEU A 116 -8.59 22.67 25.91
N VAL A 117 -9.37 21.92 25.12
CA VAL A 117 -10.82 21.80 25.27
C VAL A 117 -11.17 21.10 26.58
N ALA A 118 -10.42 20.05 26.95
CA ALA A 118 -10.59 19.37 28.23
C ALA A 118 -10.27 20.31 29.42
N LEU A 119 -9.15 21.03 29.38
CA LEU A 119 -8.82 21.99 30.44
C LEU A 119 -9.85 23.12 30.53
N SER A 120 -10.28 23.66 29.40
CA SER A 120 -11.33 24.69 29.37
C SER A 120 -12.60 24.22 30.08
N ARG A 121 -12.99 22.96 29.85
CA ARG A 121 -14.15 22.37 30.53
C ARG A 121 -13.94 22.19 32.03
N THR A 122 -12.74 21.81 32.47
CA THR A 122 -12.44 21.66 33.91
C THR A 122 -12.49 22.98 34.67
N PHE A 123 -12.07 24.08 34.05
CA PHE A 123 -12.04 25.42 34.66
C PHE A 123 -13.21 26.30 34.21
N ARG A 124 -14.35 25.67 33.91
CA ARG A 124 -15.54 26.35 33.45
C ARG A 124 -16.16 27.23 34.53
N ASP A 125 -16.33 26.67 35.73
CA ASP A 125 -17.08 27.31 36.81
C ASP A 125 -16.16 28.09 37.76
N GLN A 126 -14.87 27.76 37.79
CA GLN A 126 -13.89 28.37 38.68
C GLN A 126 -12.56 28.59 37.95
N SER A 127 -12.06 29.82 37.98
CA SER A 127 -10.72 30.14 37.50
C SER A 127 -9.68 29.88 38.61
N PRO A 128 -8.45 29.45 38.27
CA PRO A 128 -7.37 29.29 39.25
C PRO A 128 -7.10 30.57 40.04
N ASN A 129 -6.75 30.47 41.32
CA ASN A 129 -6.54 31.63 42.20
C ASN A 129 -5.54 32.64 41.61
N TRP A 130 -4.42 32.17 41.06
CA TRP A 130 -3.44 33.05 40.42
C TRP A 130 -4.02 33.81 39.21
N TRP A 131 -4.95 33.21 38.46
CA TRP A 131 -5.60 33.88 37.33
C TRP A 131 -6.51 35.00 37.83
N VAL A 132 -7.27 34.72 38.89
CA VAL A 132 -8.17 35.69 39.51
C VAL A 132 -7.38 36.87 40.06
N ASP A 133 -6.30 36.59 40.80
CA ASP A 133 -5.50 37.60 41.50
C ASP A 133 -4.70 38.51 40.55
N PHE A 134 -4.20 37.98 39.42
CA PHE A 134 -3.29 38.71 38.52
C PHE A 134 -3.92 39.18 37.21
N VAL A 135 -4.91 38.45 36.67
CA VAL A 135 -5.43 38.70 35.31
C VAL A 135 -6.90 39.11 35.30
N GLN A 136 -7.75 38.38 36.03
CA GLN A 136 -9.18 38.68 36.06
C GLN A 136 -9.47 39.93 36.88
N GLY A 137 -8.81 40.07 38.03
CA GLY A 137 -8.83 41.22 38.93
C GLY A 137 -10.18 41.42 39.63
N ASP A 138 -11.22 41.68 38.84
CA ASP A 138 -12.59 41.86 39.29
C ASP A 138 -13.48 40.72 38.78
N SER A 139 -14.41 40.23 39.62
CA SER A 139 -15.31 39.11 39.27
C SER A 139 -16.31 39.45 38.16
N SER A 140 -16.44 40.73 37.81
CA SER A 140 -17.26 41.25 36.71
C SER A 140 -16.59 41.09 35.33
N ASN A 141 -15.30 40.72 35.29
CA ASN A 141 -14.52 40.66 34.06
C ASN A 141 -14.80 39.37 33.29
N ILE A 142 -15.05 39.50 31.99
CA ILE A 142 -15.51 38.42 31.09
C ILE A 142 -14.40 37.41 30.79
N TRP A 143 -13.14 37.80 31.00
CA TRP A 143 -11.94 37.01 30.69
C TRP A 143 -11.66 35.92 31.74
N SER A 144 -12.52 34.90 31.79
CA SER A 144 -12.27 33.71 32.58
C SER A 144 -11.17 32.85 31.96
N PHE A 145 -10.47 32.08 32.82
CA PHE A 145 -9.40 31.18 32.37
C PHE A 145 -9.91 30.16 31.33
N GLY A 146 -11.09 29.58 31.55
CA GLY A 146 -11.74 28.66 30.60
C GLY A 146 -12.02 29.29 29.23
N LEU A 147 -12.49 30.54 29.18
CA LEU A 147 -12.76 31.24 27.92
C LEU A 147 -11.49 31.40 27.07
N ILE A 148 -10.38 31.78 27.70
CA ILE A 148 -9.09 31.96 27.01
C ILE A 148 -8.55 30.62 26.52
N LEU A 149 -8.70 29.55 27.30
CA LEU A 149 -8.34 28.21 26.85
C LEU A 149 -9.20 27.76 25.65
N THR A 150 -10.49 28.06 25.62
CA THR A 150 -11.35 27.79 24.45
C THR A 150 -10.90 28.58 23.24
N LEU A 151 -10.60 29.88 23.40
CA LEU A 151 -10.11 30.73 22.31
C LEU A 151 -8.80 30.19 21.74
N PHE A 152 -7.87 29.80 22.61
CA PHE A 152 -6.60 29.19 22.19
C PHE A 152 -6.83 27.84 21.50
N GLY A 153 -7.75 27.02 22.00
CA GLY A 153 -8.18 25.77 21.34
C GLY A 153 -8.73 26.00 19.93
N ILE A 154 -9.53 27.04 19.73
CA ILE A 154 -10.05 27.43 18.40
C ILE A 154 -8.90 27.83 17.47
N VAL A 155 -7.92 28.62 17.94
CA VAL A 155 -6.75 29.00 17.14
C VAL A 155 -5.95 27.76 16.71
N VAL A 156 -5.76 26.79 17.61
CA VAL A 156 -5.10 25.52 17.30
C VAL A 156 -5.91 24.72 16.27
N LEU A 157 -7.24 24.67 16.40
CA LEU A 157 -8.11 23.99 15.44
C LEU A 157 -8.12 24.66 14.06
N CYS A 158 -8.13 25.99 13.99
CA CYS A 158 -7.99 26.72 12.74
C CYS A 158 -6.64 26.41 12.08
N THR A 159 -5.56 26.34 12.88
CA THR A 159 -4.23 25.92 12.38
C THR A 159 -4.27 24.49 11.83
N TYR A 160 -4.94 23.57 12.53
CA TYR A 160 -5.11 22.19 12.08
C TYR A 160 -5.95 22.10 10.79
N LEU A 161 -6.99 22.91 10.67
CA LEU A 161 -7.81 23.00 9.46
C LEU A 161 -7.00 23.49 8.26
N ILE A 162 -6.14 24.50 8.45
CA ILE A 162 -5.22 24.99 7.41
C ILE A 162 -4.25 23.88 6.99
N ALA A 163 -3.69 23.14 7.95
CA ALA A 163 -2.83 21.99 7.67
C ALA A 163 -3.55 20.92 6.84
N LEU A 164 -4.79 20.56 7.19
CA LEU A 164 -5.62 19.65 6.41
C LEU A 164 -5.93 20.19 5.01
N PHE A 165 -6.18 21.49 4.86
CA PHE A 165 -6.42 22.08 3.55
C PHE A 165 -5.18 21.99 2.64
N VAL A 166 -3.99 22.19 3.19
CA VAL A 166 -2.71 22.00 2.48
C VAL A 166 -2.58 20.57 1.98
N THR A 167 -2.83 19.56 2.83
CA THR A 167 -2.70 18.14 2.44
C THR A 167 -3.76 17.74 1.40
N ILE A 168 -5.01 18.19 1.57
CA ILE A 168 -6.10 18.00 0.60
C ILE A 168 -5.73 18.63 -0.74
N ARG A 169 -5.19 19.85 -0.74
CA ARG A 169 -4.78 20.55 -1.96
C ARG A 169 -3.67 19.79 -2.67
N ARG A 170 -2.67 19.29 -1.95
CA ARG A 170 -1.61 18.43 -2.50
C ARG A 170 -2.20 17.19 -3.17
N ILE A 171 -3.02 16.41 -2.44
CA ILE A 171 -3.60 15.16 -2.96
C ILE A 171 -4.45 15.42 -4.22
N ARG A 172 -5.22 16.51 -4.25
CA ARG A 172 -5.98 16.91 -5.44
C ARG A 172 -5.08 17.23 -6.64
N LEU A 173 -3.92 17.86 -6.42
CA LEU A 173 -2.94 18.11 -7.49
C LEU A 173 -2.34 16.79 -7.99
N THR A 174 -2.02 15.86 -7.08
CA THR A 174 -1.55 14.52 -7.46
C THR A 174 -2.57 13.79 -8.33
N ILE A 175 -3.86 13.75 -7.94
CA ILE A 175 -4.94 13.15 -8.76
C ILE A 175 -5.03 13.83 -10.13
N GLN A 176 -4.95 15.15 -10.16
CA GLN A 176 -5.01 15.93 -11.40
C GLN A 176 -3.82 15.66 -12.32
N ASN A 177 -2.65 15.35 -11.75
CA ASN A 177 -1.47 15.00 -12.52
C ASN A 177 -1.57 13.58 -13.07
N VAL A 178 -1.96 12.60 -12.24
CA VAL A 178 -2.20 11.20 -12.66
C VAL A 178 -3.18 11.15 -13.83
N LYS A 179 -4.30 11.90 -13.75
CA LYS A 179 -5.30 11.95 -14.83
C LYS A 179 -4.75 12.55 -16.12
N ARG A 180 -3.95 13.61 -16.04
CA ARG A 180 -3.36 14.22 -17.25
C ARG A 180 -2.30 13.35 -17.88
N GLU A 181 -1.49 12.68 -17.07
CA GLU A 181 -0.50 11.73 -17.55
C GLU A 181 -1.21 10.53 -18.22
N SER A 182 -2.34 10.06 -17.66
CA SER A 182 -3.13 9.03 -18.32
C SER A 182 -3.72 9.49 -19.65
N ASP A 183 -4.26 10.71 -19.71
CA ASP A 183 -4.86 11.26 -20.93
C ASP A 183 -3.78 11.49 -22.01
N LEU A 184 -2.56 11.88 -21.62
CA LEU A 184 -1.42 12.01 -22.53
C LEU A 184 -1.01 10.66 -23.13
N GLN A 185 -0.98 9.60 -22.32
CA GLN A 185 -0.66 8.27 -22.81
C GLN A 185 -1.74 7.70 -23.73
N GLU A 186 -3.01 8.04 -23.47
CA GLU A 186 -4.14 7.69 -24.34
C GLU A 186 -4.01 8.38 -25.72
N LEU A 187 -3.56 9.63 -25.77
CA LEU A 187 -3.25 10.32 -27.04
C LEU A 187 -2.09 9.68 -27.82
N ASP A 188 -1.10 9.12 -27.12
CA ASP A 188 -0.01 8.36 -27.73
C ASP A 188 -0.43 6.96 -28.22
N GLY A 189 -1.74 6.64 -28.14
CA GLY A 189 -2.30 5.36 -28.59
C GLY A 189 -2.09 4.20 -27.60
N ARG A 190 -1.64 4.50 -26.37
CA ARG A 190 -1.51 3.49 -25.30
C ARG A 190 -2.74 3.55 -24.40
N ASP A 191 -3.49 2.46 -24.31
CA ASP A 191 -4.62 2.41 -23.38
C ASP A 191 -4.12 2.25 -21.93
N PHE A 192 -3.80 3.38 -21.30
CA PHE A 192 -3.31 3.40 -19.93
C PHE A 192 -4.37 2.98 -18.90
N ARG A 193 -5.66 3.16 -19.23
CA ARG A 193 -6.76 2.86 -18.30
C ARG A 193 -7.00 1.35 -18.14
N SER A 194 -6.59 0.56 -19.13
CA SER A 194 -6.60 -0.91 -19.05
C SER A 194 -5.35 -1.52 -18.42
N VAL A 195 -4.30 -0.71 -18.13
CA VAL A 195 -3.12 -1.19 -17.41
C VAL A 195 -3.50 -1.72 -16.04
N HIS A 196 -3.02 -2.93 -15.73
CA HIS A 196 -3.28 -3.59 -14.46
C HIS A 196 -2.92 -2.69 -13.27
N GLY A 197 -3.80 -2.63 -12.28
CA GLY A 197 -3.57 -1.86 -11.05
C GLY A 197 -3.91 -0.36 -11.13
N HIS A 198 -4.23 0.19 -12.30
CA HIS A 198 -4.64 1.60 -12.42
C HIS A 198 -5.91 1.93 -11.61
N SER A 199 -6.93 1.07 -11.68
CA SER A 199 -8.16 1.19 -10.88
C SER A 199 -7.89 1.10 -9.37
N SER A 200 -7.03 0.17 -8.95
CA SER A 200 -6.59 0.01 -7.55
C SER A 200 -5.88 1.27 -7.05
N LEU A 201 -4.94 1.81 -7.82
CA LEU A 201 -4.21 3.03 -7.48
C LEU A 201 -5.15 4.24 -7.34
N THR A 202 -6.00 4.46 -8.35
CA THR A 202 -6.93 5.61 -8.36
C THR A 202 -7.97 5.52 -7.24
N SER A 203 -8.51 4.32 -6.97
CA SER A 203 -9.40 4.07 -5.84
C SER A 203 -8.72 4.37 -4.50
N ARG A 204 -7.49 3.88 -4.29
CA ARG A 204 -6.71 4.15 -3.06
C ARG A 204 -6.45 5.64 -2.85
N ILE A 205 -6.07 6.38 -3.89
CA ILE A 205 -5.83 7.82 -3.80
C ILE A 205 -7.14 8.57 -3.48
N ASN A 206 -8.25 8.22 -4.13
CA ASN A 206 -9.55 8.83 -3.86
C ASN A 206 -10.06 8.54 -2.44
N LEU A 207 -9.81 7.33 -1.93
CA LEU A 207 -10.12 6.95 -0.56
C LEU A 207 -9.36 7.84 0.43
N VAL A 208 -8.04 8.06 0.22
CA VAL A 208 -7.24 8.96 1.06
C VAL A 208 -7.78 10.39 1.02
N LEU A 209 -8.14 10.89 -0.16
CA LEU A 209 -8.73 12.21 -0.31
C LEU A 209 -10.06 12.32 0.45
N GLY A 210 -10.95 11.34 0.31
CA GLY A 210 -12.25 11.31 0.98
C GLY A 210 -12.10 11.36 2.50
N GLN A 211 -11.15 10.62 3.04
CA GLN A 211 -10.83 10.61 4.48
C GLN A 211 -10.32 11.97 4.96
N HIS A 212 -9.38 12.61 4.25
CA HIS A 212 -8.93 13.96 4.62
C HIS A 212 -10.03 15.02 4.50
N VAL A 213 -10.91 14.92 3.50
CA VAL A 213 -12.06 15.83 3.37
C VAL A 213 -13.07 15.63 4.50
N LEU A 214 -13.38 14.39 4.86
CA LEU A 214 -14.30 14.08 5.96
C LEU A 214 -13.75 14.59 7.30
N THR A 215 -12.46 14.37 7.56
CA THR A 215 -11.81 14.88 8.77
C THR A 215 -11.80 16.41 8.79
N ALA A 216 -11.50 17.07 7.68
CA ALA A 216 -11.59 18.53 7.59
C ALA A 216 -13.02 19.07 7.83
N ALA A 217 -14.05 18.38 7.31
CA ALA A 217 -15.44 18.75 7.54
C ALA A 217 -15.83 18.65 9.03
N LEU A 218 -15.41 17.58 9.71
CA LEU A 218 -15.64 17.41 11.15
C LEU A 218 -14.89 18.43 12.00
N ILE A 219 -13.67 18.78 11.64
CA ILE A 219 -12.91 19.83 12.33
C ILE A 219 -13.52 21.21 12.08
N LEU A 220 -13.98 21.50 10.87
CA LEU A 220 -14.72 22.73 10.57
C LEU A 220 -15.99 22.82 11.42
N LEU A 221 -16.76 21.72 11.51
CA LEU A 221 -17.93 21.64 12.38
C LEU A 221 -17.55 21.89 13.84
N SER A 222 -16.46 21.29 14.34
CA SER A 222 -15.95 21.56 15.69
C SER A 222 -15.66 23.03 15.93
N VAL A 223 -14.99 23.71 14.99
CA VAL A 223 -14.67 25.15 15.09
C VAL A 223 -15.95 25.99 15.14
N ILE A 224 -16.92 25.71 14.27
CA ILE A 224 -18.21 26.42 14.23
C ILE A 224 -18.95 26.26 15.56
N LEU A 225 -19.00 25.05 16.10
CA LEU A 225 -19.69 24.77 17.37
C LEU A 225 -19.01 25.43 18.58
N MET A 226 -17.68 25.46 18.61
CA MET A 226 -16.95 26.16 19.67
C MET A 226 -17.11 27.68 19.57
N LEU A 227 -17.11 28.25 18.37
CA LEU A 227 -17.40 29.67 18.17
C LEU A 227 -18.85 30.00 18.59
N ALA A 228 -19.81 29.16 18.19
CA ALA A 228 -21.20 29.32 18.59
C ALA A 228 -21.38 29.23 20.11
N SER A 229 -20.63 28.36 20.79
CA SER A 229 -20.61 28.27 22.26
C SER A 229 -20.17 29.60 22.90
N ILE A 230 -19.12 30.24 22.39
CA ILE A 230 -18.65 31.55 22.88
C ILE A 230 -19.69 32.65 22.62
N VAL A 231 -20.26 32.72 21.41
CA VAL A 231 -21.27 33.73 21.07
C VAL A 231 -22.53 33.56 21.92
N LEU A 232 -22.95 32.32 22.17
CA LEU A 232 -24.13 32.06 22.98
C LEU A 232 -23.91 32.42 24.45
N GLN A 233 -22.70 32.20 24.97
CA GLN A 233 -22.30 32.63 26.31
C GLN A 233 -22.47 34.15 26.48
N THR A 234 -22.15 34.96 25.47
CA THR A 234 -22.26 36.42 25.56
C THR A 234 -23.69 36.94 25.42
N VAL A 235 -24.55 36.23 24.67
CA VAL A 235 -25.92 36.68 24.37
C VAL A 235 -26.95 36.19 25.39
N SER A 236 -26.88 34.93 25.80
CA SER A 236 -27.96 34.27 26.56
C SER A 236 -27.64 34.02 28.03
N ASN A 237 -26.36 34.11 28.44
CA ASN A 237 -25.86 33.69 29.76
C ASN A 237 -26.28 32.26 30.18
N ASP A 238 -26.79 31.44 29.25
CA ASP A 238 -27.22 30.07 29.55
C ASP A 238 -26.02 29.13 29.57
N LEU A 239 -25.64 28.73 30.78
CA LEU A 239 -24.53 27.81 31.01
C LEU A 239 -24.87 26.37 30.59
N ASN A 240 -26.11 25.97 30.34
CA ASN A 240 -26.36 24.59 29.92
C ASN A 240 -26.11 24.44 28.42
N ILE A 241 -26.74 25.28 27.61
CA ILE A 241 -26.64 25.21 26.14
C ILE A 241 -25.20 25.47 25.68
N GLN A 242 -24.46 26.37 26.35
CA GLN A 242 -23.05 26.59 26.07
C GLN A 242 -22.21 25.30 26.27
N ALA A 243 -22.48 24.55 27.35
CA ALA A 243 -21.77 23.31 27.64
C ALA A 243 -22.05 22.28 26.55
N GLU A 244 -23.32 22.12 26.19
CA GLU A 244 -23.77 21.18 25.17
C GLU A 244 -23.09 21.44 23.82
N LEU A 245 -23.04 22.70 23.36
CA LEU A 245 -22.35 23.06 22.13
C LEU A 245 -20.84 22.79 22.19
N MET A 246 -20.20 23.08 23.33
CA MET A 246 -18.78 22.80 23.52
C MET A 246 -18.50 21.29 23.51
N THR A 247 -19.38 20.49 24.11
CA THR A 247 -19.29 19.02 24.09
C THR A 247 -19.48 18.44 22.70
N MET A 248 -20.40 19.00 21.91
CA MET A 248 -20.63 18.58 20.53
C MET A 248 -19.44 18.96 19.63
N GLY A 249 -18.82 20.13 19.86
CA GLY A 249 -17.56 20.50 19.23
C GLY A 249 -16.42 19.54 19.57
N ALA A 250 -16.24 19.23 20.85
CA ALA A 250 -15.25 18.26 21.32
C ALA A 250 -15.46 16.86 20.72
N ALA A 251 -16.73 16.43 20.60
CA ALA A 251 -17.08 15.16 19.97
C ALA A 251 -16.71 15.14 18.47
N ALA A 252 -17.04 16.20 17.72
CA ALA A 252 -16.68 16.30 16.32
C ALA A 252 -15.15 16.26 16.11
N LEU A 253 -14.38 16.89 16.99
CA LEU A 253 -12.92 16.82 17.02
C LEU A 253 -12.41 15.39 17.22
N LEU A 254 -12.93 14.67 18.23
CA LEU A 254 -12.51 13.30 18.55
C LEU A 254 -12.87 12.30 17.45
N ILE A 255 -14.04 12.44 16.83
CA ILE A 255 -14.45 11.61 15.69
C ILE A 255 -13.54 11.91 14.49
N GLY A 256 -13.31 13.18 14.17
CA GLY A 256 -12.43 13.58 13.06
C GLY A 256 -11.00 13.09 13.25
N TYR A 257 -10.44 13.24 14.46
CA TYR A 257 -9.10 12.75 14.76
C TYR A 257 -9.01 11.21 14.72
N GLY A 258 -10.05 10.52 15.20
CA GLY A 258 -10.09 9.06 15.16
C GLY A 258 -10.10 8.49 13.73
N ILE A 259 -10.89 9.08 12.83
CA ILE A 259 -10.89 8.72 11.39
C ILE A 259 -9.50 8.93 10.77
N HIS A 260 -8.83 10.03 11.14
CA HIS A 260 -7.48 10.35 10.67
C HIS A 260 -6.44 9.32 11.16
N LEU A 261 -6.54 8.86 12.41
CA LEU A 261 -5.62 7.88 12.98
C LEU A 261 -5.78 6.49 12.37
N VAL A 262 -7.03 6.00 12.23
CA VAL A 262 -7.32 4.68 11.67
C VAL A 262 -6.72 4.55 10.27
N ASN A 263 -6.74 5.63 9.50
CA ASN A 263 -6.40 5.64 8.08
C ASN A 263 -5.07 6.31 7.75
N LEU A 264 -4.13 6.37 8.69
CA LEU A 264 -2.85 7.01 8.44
C LEU A 264 -2.06 6.23 7.38
N LYS A 265 -1.99 6.79 6.17
CA LYS A 265 -1.30 6.23 5.01
C LYS A 265 0.00 6.97 4.72
N ASP A 266 0.88 6.30 3.99
CA ASP A 266 2.14 6.87 3.55
C ASP A 266 1.92 8.11 2.66
N THR A 267 2.82 9.08 2.79
CA THR A 267 2.83 10.25 1.91
C THR A 267 3.22 9.84 0.50
N PHE A 268 2.45 10.28 -0.48
CA PHE A 268 2.67 10.01 -1.91
C PHE A 268 2.63 11.33 -2.69
N SER A 269 3.30 11.35 -3.86
CA SER A 269 3.30 12.50 -4.76
C SER A 269 3.71 12.10 -6.18
N THR A 270 3.38 12.93 -7.16
CA THR A 270 3.82 12.74 -8.55
C THR A 270 5.02 13.61 -8.93
N VAL A 271 5.56 14.39 -7.99
CA VAL A 271 6.73 15.25 -8.25
C VAL A 271 7.95 14.44 -8.66
N LYS A 272 8.17 13.30 -7.98
CA LYS A 272 9.20 12.32 -8.34
C LYS A 272 8.55 11.18 -9.13
N PRO A 273 9.22 10.62 -10.16
CA PRO A 273 8.67 9.51 -10.96
C PRO A 273 8.24 8.31 -10.11
N HIS A 274 8.99 8.02 -9.04
CA HIS A 274 8.77 6.90 -8.13
C HIS A 274 7.92 7.26 -6.89
N GLY A 275 7.24 8.41 -6.91
CA GLY A 275 6.55 8.95 -5.72
C GLY A 275 5.22 8.27 -5.38
N LEU A 276 4.73 7.37 -6.24
CA LEU A 276 3.50 6.59 -6.03
C LEU A 276 3.76 5.13 -5.63
N LEU A 277 5.01 4.66 -5.67
CA LEU A 277 5.36 3.27 -5.36
C LEU A 277 4.83 2.82 -3.99
N ARG A 278 4.89 3.68 -2.97
CA ARG A 278 4.49 3.34 -1.60
C ARG A 278 2.98 3.15 -1.41
N ILE A 279 2.15 3.80 -2.23
CA ILE A 279 0.69 3.70 -2.14
C ILE A 279 0.14 2.57 -3.02
N TYR A 280 0.94 2.09 -3.96
CA TYR A 280 0.56 1.00 -4.83
C TYR A 280 0.76 -0.35 -4.14
N ASP A 281 -0.30 -1.17 -4.16
CA ASP A 281 -0.23 -2.58 -3.79
C ASP A 281 -0.64 -3.39 -5.02
N PRO A 282 0.20 -4.34 -5.47
CA PRO A 282 -0.06 -5.11 -6.69
C PRO A 282 -1.21 -6.10 -6.48
N PRO A 283 -2.09 -6.27 -7.48
CA PRO A 283 -3.20 -7.22 -7.36
C PRO A 283 -2.78 -8.68 -7.60
N VAL A 284 -1.79 -8.91 -8.47
CA VAL A 284 -1.37 -10.25 -8.91
C VAL A 284 0.13 -10.25 -9.22
N HIS A 285 0.78 -11.38 -8.99
CA HIS A 285 2.16 -11.63 -9.40
C HIS A 285 2.26 -12.97 -10.16
N PRO A 286 3.27 -13.16 -11.02
CA PRO A 286 3.52 -14.45 -11.65
C PRO A 286 3.96 -15.48 -10.62
N ALA A 287 3.51 -16.73 -10.79
CA ALA A 287 3.88 -17.83 -9.89
C ALA A 287 5.25 -18.45 -10.25
N LEU A 288 5.59 -18.48 -11.54
CA LEU A 288 6.89 -18.94 -12.04
C LEU A 288 7.58 -17.74 -12.70
N LEU A 289 8.76 -17.39 -12.21
CA LEU A 289 9.54 -16.28 -12.76
C LEU A 289 10.32 -16.75 -13.98
N THR A 290 10.13 -16.07 -15.11
CA THR A 290 10.94 -16.28 -16.31
C THR A 290 12.11 -15.32 -16.31
N HIS A 291 11.88 -14.09 -15.86
CA HIS A 291 12.86 -13.02 -15.75
C HIS A 291 12.83 -12.49 -14.32
N PRO A 292 13.59 -13.09 -13.38
CA PRO A 292 13.38 -12.89 -11.95
C PRO A 292 13.41 -11.45 -11.47
N PHE A 293 14.34 -10.62 -11.96
CA PHE A 293 14.38 -9.20 -11.60
C PHE A 293 13.25 -8.43 -12.24
N ARG A 294 13.01 -8.63 -13.53
CA ARG A 294 11.90 -7.98 -14.23
C ARG A 294 10.56 -8.31 -13.59
N ASP A 295 10.32 -9.58 -13.25
CA ASP A 295 9.03 -10.05 -12.74
C ASP A 295 8.80 -9.56 -11.30
N VAL A 296 9.82 -9.65 -10.44
CA VAL A 296 9.74 -9.21 -9.04
C VAL A 296 9.65 -7.69 -8.94
N VAL A 297 10.55 -6.97 -9.62
CA VAL A 297 10.55 -5.50 -9.62
C VAL A 297 9.31 -5.00 -10.36
N GLY A 298 9.04 -5.55 -11.55
CA GLY A 298 7.89 -5.28 -12.42
C GLY A 298 6.55 -5.29 -11.70
N THR A 299 6.32 -6.30 -10.87
CA THR A 299 5.08 -6.45 -10.10
C THR A 299 4.81 -5.23 -9.19
N HIS A 300 5.85 -4.64 -8.61
CA HIS A 300 5.73 -3.51 -7.67
C HIS A 300 5.84 -2.12 -8.32
N LEU A 301 5.92 -2.02 -9.65
CA LEU A 301 5.84 -0.72 -10.32
C LEU A 301 4.42 -0.19 -10.23
N ASP A 302 4.28 1.08 -9.84
CA ASP A 302 3.02 1.78 -10.03
C ASP A 302 2.72 1.90 -11.54
N PRO A 303 1.43 1.88 -11.94
CA PRO A 303 1.04 1.92 -13.35
C PRO A 303 1.72 3.04 -14.16
N LEU A 304 1.85 4.24 -13.59
CA LEU A 304 2.46 5.38 -14.29
C LEU A 304 3.95 5.14 -14.54
N LEU A 305 4.68 4.67 -13.52
CA LEU A 305 6.09 4.32 -13.69
C LEU A 305 6.26 3.12 -14.62
N ALA A 306 5.37 2.13 -14.59
CA ALA A 306 5.38 0.99 -15.49
C ALA A 306 5.28 1.43 -16.96
N ALA A 307 4.38 2.36 -17.28
CA ALA A 307 4.26 2.92 -18.63
C ALA A 307 5.51 3.70 -19.06
N LYS A 308 6.14 4.45 -18.13
CA LYS A 308 7.39 5.17 -18.39
C LYS A 308 8.56 4.24 -18.63
N VAL A 309 8.71 3.22 -17.79
CA VAL A 309 9.75 2.19 -17.94
C VAL A 309 9.56 1.43 -19.24
N SER A 310 8.33 1.05 -19.58
CA SER A 310 8.04 0.39 -20.86
C SER A 310 8.39 1.28 -22.06
N GLY A 311 8.02 2.56 -22.04
CA GLY A 311 8.43 3.52 -23.07
C GLY A 311 9.95 3.65 -23.17
N PHE A 312 10.63 3.76 -22.03
CA PHE A 312 12.10 3.85 -21.98
C PHE A 312 12.80 2.60 -22.53
N ILE A 313 12.29 1.40 -22.22
CA ILE A 313 12.84 0.14 -22.74
C ILE A 313 12.62 0.04 -24.25
N HIS A 314 11.46 0.46 -24.76
CA HIS A 314 11.20 0.52 -26.20
C HIS A 314 12.16 1.49 -26.91
N ASP A 315 12.40 2.66 -26.33
CA ASP A 315 13.36 3.62 -26.88
C ASP A 315 14.81 3.12 -26.82
N LEU A 316 15.13 2.22 -25.89
CA LEU A 316 16.43 1.56 -25.78
C LEU A 316 16.62 0.43 -26.80
N GLU A 317 15.55 -0.09 -27.42
CA GLU A 317 15.64 -1.18 -28.39
C GLU A 317 16.53 -0.80 -29.59
N GLY A 318 16.49 0.48 -30.00
CA GLY A 318 17.33 1.01 -31.07
C GLY A 318 18.84 0.91 -30.79
N ASN A 319 19.23 0.78 -29.53
CA ASN A 319 20.59 0.85 -29.01
C ASN A 319 21.16 -0.52 -28.61
N LEU A 320 20.44 -1.61 -28.93
CA LEU A 320 20.88 -2.98 -28.67
C LEU A 320 21.99 -3.41 -29.64
N ILE A 321 23.08 -3.96 -29.10
CA ILE A 321 24.21 -4.49 -29.88
C ILE A 321 23.80 -5.77 -30.62
N ASP A 322 23.04 -6.65 -29.96
CA ASP A 322 22.51 -7.88 -30.53
C ASP A 322 20.98 -7.86 -30.52
N ARG A 323 20.37 -7.86 -31.72
CA ARG A 323 18.91 -7.81 -31.92
C ARG A 323 18.22 -9.17 -31.68
N VAL A 324 18.96 -10.21 -31.30
CA VAL A 324 18.39 -11.54 -31.02
C VAL A 324 17.82 -11.63 -29.59
N GLN A 325 18.25 -10.75 -28.67
CA GLN A 325 17.76 -10.78 -27.30
C GLN A 325 16.34 -10.21 -27.19
N THR A 326 15.46 -10.91 -26.45
CA THR A 326 14.11 -10.44 -26.14
C THR A 326 14.18 -9.22 -25.23
N GLU A 327 13.31 -8.22 -25.46
CA GLU A 327 13.19 -7.00 -24.62
C GLU A 327 13.15 -7.32 -23.12
N GLU A 328 12.43 -8.37 -22.76
CA GLU A 328 12.23 -8.82 -21.38
C GLU A 328 13.55 -9.29 -20.72
N GLY A 329 14.40 -9.97 -21.47
CA GLY A 329 15.71 -10.44 -20.99
C GLY A 329 16.73 -9.31 -20.85
N VAL A 330 16.67 -8.31 -21.74
CA VAL A 330 17.49 -7.10 -21.64
C VAL A 330 17.11 -6.33 -20.37
N GLN A 331 15.81 -6.12 -20.15
CA GLN A 331 15.31 -5.45 -18.95
C GLN A 331 15.75 -6.16 -17.67
N ASP A 332 15.64 -7.50 -17.63
CA ASP A 332 16.09 -8.31 -16.49
C ASP A 332 17.58 -8.11 -16.20
N ARG A 333 18.42 -8.18 -17.24
CA ARG A 333 19.87 -8.05 -17.12
C ARG A 333 20.29 -6.63 -16.70
N VAL A 334 19.64 -5.60 -17.21
CA VAL A 334 19.86 -4.21 -16.79
C VAL A 334 19.50 -4.04 -15.31
N LEU A 335 18.32 -4.49 -14.88
CA LEU A 335 17.89 -4.41 -13.48
C LEU A 335 18.82 -5.20 -12.54
N HIS A 336 19.27 -6.37 -12.97
CA HIS A 336 20.23 -7.18 -12.22
C HIS A 336 21.57 -6.45 -12.03
N LEU A 337 22.14 -5.89 -13.11
CA LEU A 337 23.42 -5.14 -13.02
C LEU A 337 23.30 -3.89 -12.13
N LEU A 338 22.19 -3.17 -12.21
CA LEU A 338 21.92 -2.02 -11.35
C LEU A 338 21.81 -2.44 -9.87
N TYR A 339 21.16 -3.56 -9.59
CA TYR A 339 21.08 -4.12 -8.24
C TYR A 339 22.46 -4.52 -7.71
N LEU A 340 23.29 -5.17 -8.52
CA LEU A 340 24.64 -5.58 -8.14
C LEU A 340 25.54 -4.39 -7.81
N GLU A 341 25.40 -3.27 -8.53
CA GLU A 341 26.11 -2.01 -8.24
C GLU A 341 25.68 -1.41 -6.90
N GLN A 342 24.37 -1.33 -6.68
CA GLN A 342 23.80 -0.67 -5.51
C GLN A 342 23.98 -1.46 -4.21
N HIS A 343 23.93 -2.79 -4.27
CA HIS A 343 23.83 -3.64 -3.07
C HIS A 343 24.89 -4.73 -2.95
N CYS A 344 25.45 -5.22 -4.05
CA CYS A 344 26.43 -6.32 -4.03
C CYS A 344 27.88 -5.85 -4.30
N GLY A 345 28.11 -4.54 -4.33
CA GLY A 345 29.44 -3.94 -4.42
C GLY A 345 30.14 -4.11 -5.77
N LEU A 346 29.39 -4.30 -6.86
CA LEU A 346 29.93 -4.23 -8.22
C LEU A 346 30.40 -2.80 -8.49
N LYS A 347 31.63 -2.61 -8.98
CA LYS A 347 32.12 -1.26 -9.27
C LYS A 347 31.38 -0.70 -10.49
N ARG A 348 31.11 0.61 -10.48
CA ARG A 348 30.44 1.30 -11.60
C ARG A 348 31.18 1.14 -12.94
N ALA A 349 32.51 0.98 -12.94
CA ALA A 349 33.29 0.71 -14.14
C ALA A 349 33.01 -0.67 -14.73
N ASP A 350 32.95 -1.69 -13.88
CA ASP A 350 32.68 -3.08 -14.28
C ASP A 350 31.23 -3.24 -14.74
N MET A 351 30.29 -2.58 -14.06
CA MET A 351 28.89 -2.50 -14.48
C MET A 351 28.75 -1.83 -15.86
N LYS A 352 29.46 -0.71 -16.10
CA LYS A 352 29.45 -0.05 -17.42
C LYS A 352 30.00 -0.95 -18.51
N ALA A 353 31.05 -1.72 -18.22
CA ALA A 353 31.59 -2.70 -19.17
C ALA A 353 30.54 -3.79 -19.48
N ALA A 354 29.92 -4.37 -18.45
CA ALA A 354 28.88 -5.40 -18.62
C ALA A 354 27.61 -4.88 -19.33
N LEU A 355 27.24 -3.61 -19.12
CA LEU A 355 26.17 -2.96 -19.89
C LEU A 355 26.59 -2.72 -21.34
N GLY A 356 27.87 -2.39 -21.57
CA GLY A 356 28.46 -2.21 -22.89
C GLY A 356 28.55 -3.49 -23.72
N ASP A 357 28.35 -4.66 -23.12
CA ASP A 357 28.20 -5.93 -23.85
C ASP A 357 26.78 -6.11 -24.44
N ILE A 358 25.80 -5.35 -23.93
CA ILE A 358 24.37 -5.47 -24.28
C ILE A 358 23.92 -4.24 -25.10
N LEU A 359 24.35 -3.05 -24.66
CA LEU A 359 23.93 -1.74 -25.16
C LEU A 359 25.12 -1.00 -25.75
N ASP A 360 24.87 -0.24 -26.81
CA ASP A 360 25.85 0.70 -27.33
C ASP A 360 26.19 1.83 -26.33
N GLU A 361 27.22 2.63 -26.62
CA GLU A 361 27.66 3.70 -25.73
C GLU A 361 26.56 4.73 -25.45
N GLU A 362 25.66 4.96 -26.41
CA GLU A 362 24.51 5.85 -26.24
C GLU A 362 23.48 5.25 -25.27
N GLY A 363 23.12 3.98 -25.41
CA GLY A 363 22.23 3.23 -24.53
C GLY A 363 22.75 3.16 -23.10
N VAL A 364 24.05 2.88 -22.91
CA VAL A 364 24.67 2.90 -21.58
C VAL A 364 24.56 4.30 -20.94
N SER A 365 24.77 5.35 -21.72
CA SER A 365 24.65 6.74 -21.21
C SER A 365 23.21 7.10 -20.83
N ARG A 366 22.20 6.60 -21.57
CA ARG A 366 20.78 6.81 -21.29
C ARG A 366 20.33 6.11 -20.00
N VAL A 367 20.73 4.84 -19.81
CA VAL A 367 20.43 4.08 -18.57
C VAL A 367 21.01 4.77 -17.35
N LEU A 368 22.21 5.34 -17.46
CA LEU A 368 22.93 6.00 -16.38
C LEU A 368 22.71 7.52 -16.33
N SER A 369 21.66 8.02 -16.98
CA SER A 369 21.29 9.44 -16.95
C SER A 369 20.82 9.86 -15.55
N GLU A 370 21.02 11.14 -15.20
CA GLU A 370 20.70 11.67 -13.87
C GLU A 370 19.22 11.51 -13.48
N GLU A 371 18.31 11.61 -14.45
CA GLU A 371 16.87 11.43 -14.25
C GLU A 371 16.51 9.98 -13.84
N TRP A 372 17.15 9.01 -14.49
CA TRP A 372 16.86 7.59 -14.29
C TRP A 372 17.67 6.97 -13.17
N ASP A 373 18.89 7.45 -12.91
CA ASP A 373 19.78 6.93 -11.85
C ASP A 373 19.11 6.95 -10.46
N GLU A 374 18.41 8.04 -10.11
CA GLU A 374 17.65 8.12 -8.85
C GLU A 374 16.37 7.26 -8.87
N THR A 375 15.72 7.19 -10.03
CA THR A 375 14.49 6.39 -10.23
C THR A 375 14.78 4.90 -10.07
N TRP A 376 15.85 4.40 -10.70
CA TRP A 376 16.30 3.01 -10.57
C TRP A 376 16.66 2.66 -9.14
N ARG A 377 17.45 3.52 -8.46
CA ARG A 377 17.80 3.28 -7.05
C ARG A 377 16.57 3.21 -6.15
N SER A 378 15.65 4.15 -6.34
CA SER A 378 14.41 4.18 -5.55
C SER A 378 13.54 2.96 -5.82
N LEU A 379 13.44 2.54 -7.07
CA LEU A 379 12.68 1.36 -7.48
C LEU A 379 13.25 0.05 -6.91
N ILE A 380 14.57 -0.14 -7.04
CA ILE A 380 15.26 -1.34 -6.52
C ILE A 380 15.16 -1.37 -4.99
N THR A 381 15.41 -0.24 -4.32
CA THR A 381 15.30 -0.15 -2.86
C THR A 381 13.87 -0.46 -2.41
N HIS A 382 12.87 0.11 -3.08
CA HIS A 382 11.47 -0.15 -2.77
C HIS A 382 11.08 -1.62 -2.94
N SER A 383 11.47 -2.22 -4.07
CA SER A 383 11.21 -3.64 -4.36
C SER A 383 11.91 -4.53 -3.32
N ARG A 384 13.13 -4.18 -2.92
CA ARG A 384 13.89 -4.90 -1.88
C ARG A 384 13.25 -4.80 -0.51
N ASP A 385 12.72 -3.64 -0.15
CA ASP A 385 12.04 -3.45 1.13
C ASP A 385 10.71 -4.22 1.19
N ARG A 386 9.99 -4.32 0.07
CA ARG A 386 8.74 -5.09 -0.05
C ARG A 386 8.97 -6.60 -0.12
N ILE A 387 9.89 -7.07 -0.96
CA ILE A 387 10.18 -8.49 -1.18
C ILE A 387 11.59 -8.84 -0.75
N ARG A 388 11.86 -8.72 0.55
CA ARG A 388 13.16 -9.10 1.12
C ARG A 388 13.58 -10.55 0.82
N PRO A 389 12.68 -11.54 0.81
CA PRO A 389 13.09 -12.94 0.65
C PRO A 389 13.76 -13.23 -0.70
N TYR A 390 13.26 -12.63 -1.78
CA TYR A 390 13.88 -12.77 -3.10
C TYR A 390 15.32 -12.27 -3.10
N PHE A 391 15.57 -11.05 -2.61
CA PHE A 391 16.91 -10.46 -2.64
C PHE A 391 17.87 -11.17 -1.68
N ARG A 392 17.41 -11.67 -0.53
CA ARG A 392 18.24 -12.50 0.36
C ARG A 392 18.58 -13.84 -0.29
N LEU A 393 17.61 -14.49 -0.93
CA LEU A 393 17.85 -15.72 -1.69
C LEU A 393 18.90 -15.44 -2.77
N HIS A 394 18.70 -14.40 -3.57
CA HIS A 394 19.61 -13.97 -4.62
C HIS A 394 21.04 -13.71 -4.08
N ASP A 395 21.20 -12.96 -2.99
CA ASP A 395 22.51 -12.70 -2.37
C ASP A 395 23.21 -14.01 -1.95
N ARG A 396 22.46 -15.00 -1.42
CA ARG A 396 23.00 -16.32 -1.11
C ARG A 396 23.38 -17.11 -2.36
N LEU A 397 22.56 -17.04 -3.41
CA LEU A 397 22.86 -17.68 -4.69
C LEU A 397 24.14 -17.10 -5.28
N LEU A 398 24.31 -15.78 -5.22
CA LEU A 398 25.51 -15.10 -5.69
C LEU A 398 26.75 -15.55 -4.92
N HIS A 399 26.66 -15.62 -3.59
CA HIS A 399 27.78 -16.06 -2.76
C HIS A 399 28.15 -17.53 -3.05
N ASN A 400 27.15 -18.38 -3.34
CA ASN A 400 27.37 -19.76 -3.72
C ASN A 400 27.99 -19.89 -5.11
N ALA A 401 27.58 -19.05 -6.07
CA ALA A 401 28.16 -19.04 -7.42
C ALA A 401 29.65 -18.65 -7.38
N VAL A 402 30.01 -17.64 -6.57
CA VAL A 402 31.42 -17.25 -6.35
C VAL A 402 32.22 -18.36 -5.66
N ASP A 403 31.65 -19.07 -4.68
CA ASP A 403 32.31 -20.22 -4.07
C ASP A 403 32.58 -21.35 -5.09
N ILE A 404 31.70 -21.52 -6.09
CA ILE A 404 31.85 -22.52 -7.15
C ILE A 404 32.94 -22.10 -8.14
N SER A 405 32.99 -20.83 -8.56
CA SER A 405 34.05 -20.33 -9.44
C SER A 405 35.43 -20.41 -8.78
N GLU A 406 35.50 -20.19 -7.46
CA GLU A 406 36.73 -20.33 -6.68
C GLU A 406 37.11 -21.81 -6.38
N GLY A 407 36.32 -22.78 -6.86
CA GLY A 407 36.57 -24.21 -6.67
C GLY A 407 36.36 -24.70 -5.23
N LYS A 408 35.70 -23.91 -4.37
CA LYS A 408 35.37 -24.29 -2.98
C LYS A 408 34.21 -25.28 -2.92
N ARG A 409 33.37 -25.34 -3.96
CA ARG A 409 32.23 -26.27 -4.07
C ARG A 409 32.23 -26.99 -5.41
N PRO A 410 31.75 -28.25 -5.45
CA PRO A 410 31.61 -28.97 -6.70
C PRO A 410 30.50 -28.34 -7.57
N PRO A 411 30.72 -28.20 -8.89
CA PRO A 411 29.78 -27.57 -9.83
C PRO A 411 28.63 -28.50 -10.28
N GLY A 412 28.52 -29.70 -9.70
CA GLY A 412 27.59 -30.73 -10.17
C GLY A 412 26.42 -30.98 -9.24
N GLY A 413 25.25 -31.27 -9.83
CA GLY A 413 24.06 -31.76 -9.14
C GLY A 413 22.89 -30.78 -9.14
N LEU A 414 21.85 -31.18 -8.42
CA LEU A 414 20.61 -30.40 -8.30
C LEU A 414 20.77 -29.34 -7.21
N TRP A 415 20.66 -28.07 -7.60
CA TRP A 415 20.70 -26.95 -6.66
C TRP A 415 19.28 -26.56 -6.28
N PHE A 416 18.97 -26.73 -4.99
CA PHE A 416 17.69 -26.40 -4.39
C PHE A 416 17.86 -25.50 -3.17
N ASP A 417 17.27 -24.31 -3.20
CA ASP A 417 17.26 -23.40 -2.05
C ASP A 417 15.90 -22.68 -1.92
N ILE A 418 15.55 -22.28 -0.70
CA ILE A 418 14.29 -21.58 -0.41
C ILE A 418 14.54 -20.38 0.49
N ASP A 419 13.71 -19.35 0.36
CA ASP A 419 13.68 -18.25 1.31
C ASP A 419 12.27 -17.73 1.55
N ILE A 420 12.01 -17.35 2.80
CA ILE A 420 10.76 -16.75 3.27
C ILE A 420 11.08 -15.75 4.38
N GLU A 421 10.30 -14.69 4.50
CA GLU A 421 10.50 -13.69 5.55
C GLU A 421 10.42 -14.33 6.93
N ASN A 422 11.31 -13.95 7.85
CA ASN A 422 11.35 -14.55 9.20
C ASN A 422 10.24 -14.01 10.11
N LEU A 423 9.79 -12.79 9.83
CA LEU A 423 8.80 -12.04 10.59
C LEU A 423 7.72 -11.56 9.62
N ILE A 424 6.52 -12.11 9.73
CA ILE A 424 5.40 -11.77 8.85
C ILE A 424 4.41 -10.90 9.63
N GLU A 425 4.12 -9.71 9.10
CA GLU A 425 3.10 -8.79 9.63
C GLU A 425 1.77 -8.83 8.83
N GLY A 426 1.78 -9.46 7.64
CA GLY A 426 0.64 -9.57 6.74
C GLY A 426 0.79 -10.77 5.81
N GLU A 427 0.92 -10.51 4.51
CA GLU A 427 1.22 -11.55 3.52
C GLU A 427 2.70 -11.96 3.59
N ALA A 428 2.97 -13.24 3.38
CA ALA A 428 4.33 -13.76 3.30
C ALA A 428 4.66 -14.18 1.87
N HIS A 429 5.88 -13.92 1.44
CA HIS A 429 6.35 -14.35 0.12
C HIS A 429 7.41 -15.44 0.27
N LEU A 430 7.12 -16.63 -0.25
CA LEU A 430 8.02 -17.76 -0.35
C LEU A 430 8.63 -17.80 -1.75
N PHE A 431 9.97 -17.85 -1.81
CA PHE A 431 10.71 -18.07 -3.03
C PHE A 431 11.39 -19.43 -2.98
N THR A 432 11.23 -20.20 -4.05
CA THR A 432 11.90 -21.49 -4.23
C THR A 432 12.74 -21.44 -5.49
N PHE A 433 14.04 -21.65 -5.36
CA PHE A 433 14.99 -21.71 -6.47
C PHE A 433 15.35 -23.18 -6.74
N VAL A 434 15.25 -23.57 -8.02
CA VAL A 434 15.69 -24.87 -8.51
C VAL A 434 16.55 -24.68 -9.77
N HIS A 435 17.75 -25.24 -9.77
CA HIS A 435 18.64 -25.27 -10.92
C HIS A 435 19.23 -26.67 -11.10
N ASN A 436 19.27 -27.11 -12.35
CA ASN A 436 19.77 -28.43 -12.71
C ASN A 436 21.21 -28.34 -13.21
N GLY A 437 22.20 -28.58 -12.35
CA GLY A 437 23.61 -28.66 -12.73
C GLY A 437 24.01 -30.02 -13.33
N THR A 438 23.08 -30.74 -13.97
CA THR A 438 23.35 -32.03 -14.64
C THR A 438 23.20 -31.91 -16.16
N THR A 439 23.77 -32.88 -16.88
CA THR A 439 23.77 -32.92 -18.36
C THR A 439 22.49 -33.50 -18.96
N GLU A 440 21.52 -33.91 -18.14
CA GLU A 440 20.24 -34.46 -18.58
C GLU A 440 19.10 -33.55 -18.13
N GLU A 441 18.08 -33.40 -18.97
CA GLU A 441 16.85 -32.69 -18.58
C GLU A 441 16.11 -33.47 -17.49
N GLN A 442 15.63 -32.76 -16.48
CA GLN A 442 14.89 -33.34 -15.36
C GLN A 442 13.52 -32.69 -15.23
N GLU A 443 12.48 -33.50 -15.00
CA GLU A 443 11.17 -33.00 -14.58
C GLU A 443 10.97 -33.32 -13.12
N LEU A 444 10.75 -32.27 -12.32
CA LEU A 444 10.67 -32.34 -10.87
C LEU A 444 9.34 -31.75 -10.39
N VAL A 445 8.87 -32.20 -9.24
CA VAL A 445 7.68 -31.69 -8.59
C VAL A 445 8.09 -30.97 -7.31
N VAL A 446 7.80 -29.67 -7.23
CA VAL A 446 7.97 -28.87 -6.00
C VAL A 446 6.66 -28.89 -5.24
N ARG A 447 6.67 -29.48 -4.04
CA ARG A 447 5.53 -29.56 -3.14
C ARG A 447 5.76 -28.66 -1.93
N ILE A 448 4.90 -27.66 -1.77
CA ILE A 448 4.93 -26.72 -0.65
C ILE A 448 3.79 -27.08 0.29
N GLN A 449 4.09 -27.35 1.56
CA GLN A 449 3.10 -27.62 2.60
C GLN A 449 3.21 -26.60 3.73
N THR A 450 2.08 -25.99 4.03
CA THR A 450 1.95 -24.79 4.85
C THR A 450 0.69 -24.90 5.73
N PRO A 451 0.72 -25.68 6.82
CA PRO A 451 -0.47 -25.98 7.62
C PRO A 451 -1.17 -24.73 8.18
N ASP A 452 -0.39 -23.71 8.54
CA ASP A 452 -0.87 -22.47 9.18
C ASP A 452 -1.13 -21.32 8.20
N PHE A 453 -0.92 -21.53 6.90
CA PHE A 453 -1.15 -20.53 5.86
C PHE A 453 -2.25 -20.97 4.87
N SER A 454 -2.74 -20.02 4.09
CA SER A 454 -3.53 -20.25 2.89
C SER A 454 -2.70 -19.87 1.66
N PRO A 455 -2.58 -20.75 0.63
CA PRO A 455 -3.06 -22.13 0.58
C PRO A 455 -2.30 -23.06 1.55
N LYS A 456 -2.90 -24.22 1.90
CA LYS A 456 -2.29 -25.23 2.79
C LYS A 456 -1.26 -26.12 2.09
N GLU A 457 -1.47 -26.33 0.80
CA GLU A 457 -0.64 -27.19 -0.02
C GLU A 457 -0.68 -26.72 -1.46
N THR A 458 0.48 -26.61 -2.10
CA THR A 458 0.62 -26.30 -3.52
C THR A 458 1.66 -27.20 -4.17
N HIS A 459 1.43 -27.54 -5.44
CA HIS A 459 2.30 -28.41 -6.22
C HIS A 459 2.64 -27.73 -7.55
N TYR A 460 3.93 -27.72 -7.90
CA TYR A 460 4.43 -27.18 -9.17
C TYR A 460 5.21 -28.27 -9.90
N SER A 461 4.80 -28.59 -11.13
CA SER A 461 5.58 -29.44 -12.02
C SER A 461 6.52 -28.56 -12.84
N VAL A 462 7.82 -28.79 -12.72
CA VAL A 462 8.86 -27.95 -13.32
C VAL A 462 9.77 -28.80 -14.19
N ARG A 463 9.98 -28.36 -15.43
CA ARG A 463 10.97 -28.94 -16.34
C ARG A 463 12.22 -28.07 -16.34
N LEU A 464 13.34 -28.67 -15.99
CA LEU A 464 14.62 -27.99 -15.90
C LEU A 464 15.49 -28.37 -17.11
N PRO A 465 15.96 -27.37 -17.88
CA PRO A 465 16.92 -27.61 -18.94
C PRO A 465 18.27 -28.10 -18.36
N THR A 466 19.16 -28.56 -19.23
CA THR A 466 20.53 -28.91 -18.85
C THR A 466 21.29 -27.65 -18.43
N GLY A 467 21.83 -27.62 -17.22
CA GLY A 467 22.45 -26.40 -16.69
C GLY A 467 23.84 -26.11 -17.25
N SER A 468 24.08 -24.85 -17.57
CA SER A 468 25.36 -24.32 -18.03
C SER A 468 26.36 -24.06 -16.88
N MET A 469 26.46 -24.94 -15.88
CA MET A 469 27.39 -24.68 -14.74
C MET A 469 28.87 -24.65 -15.15
N GLU A 470 29.20 -25.19 -16.33
CA GLU A 470 30.53 -25.12 -16.93
C GLU A 470 30.99 -23.69 -17.27
N THR A 471 30.05 -22.78 -17.60
CA THR A 471 30.40 -21.38 -17.92
C THR A 471 30.93 -20.61 -16.71
N LEU A 472 30.47 -20.93 -15.49
CA LEU A 472 30.91 -20.27 -14.26
C LEU A 472 32.32 -20.70 -13.82
N MET A 473 32.79 -21.88 -14.24
CA MET A 473 34.13 -22.37 -13.89
C MET A 473 35.27 -21.70 -14.69
N GLY A 474 34.94 -21.03 -15.80
CA GLY A 474 35.91 -20.37 -16.67
C GLY A 474 36.21 -18.91 -16.32
N LEU A 475 35.53 -18.34 -15.32
CA LEU A 475 35.60 -16.91 -15.00
C LEU A 475 36.63 -16.65 -13.89
N GLU A 476 37.60 -15.79 -14.19
CA GLU A 476 38.71 -15.48 -13.26
C GLU A 476 38.36 -14.33 -12.31
N SER A 477 37.40 -13.47 -12.68
CA SER A 477 37.01 -12.29 -11.90
C SER A 477 35.66 -12.44 -11.20
N THR A 478 35.60 -12.06 -9.93
CA THR A 478 34.32 -11.97 -9.17
C THR A 478 33.27 -11.07 -9.82
N ALA A 479 33.69 -10.07 -10.61
CA ALA A 479 32.78 -9.20 -11.35
C ALA A 479 32.17 -9.91 -12.56
N GLU A 480 32.94 -10.77 -13.22
CA GLU A 480 32.47 -11.59 -14.35
C GLU A 480 31.46 -12.63 -13.88
N VAL A 481 31.74 -13.30 -12.74
CA VAL A 481 30.81 -14.26 -12.12
C VAL A 481 29.48 -13.58 -11.76
N LYS A 482 29.54 -12.37 -11.18
CA LYS A 482 28.36 -11.56 -10.87
C LYS A 482 27.54 -11.24 -12.12
N SER A 483 28.19 -10.86 -13.21
CA SER A 483 27.53 -10.55 -14.49
C SER A 483 26.93 -11.80 -15.14
N ALA A 484 27.69 -12.90 -15.18
CA ALA A 484 27.30 -14.17 -15.80
C ALA A 484 26.18 -14.90 -15.04
N MET A 485 25.97 -14.60 -13.75
CA MET A 485 24.85 -15.15 -12.99
C MET A 485 23.48 -14.82 -13.59
N GLY A 486 23.37 -13.71 -14.34
CA GLY A 486 22.15 -13.40 -15.10
C GLY A 486 21.77 -14.51 -16.09
N GLU A 487 22.76 -15.14 -16.71
CA GLU A 487 22.54 -16.22 -17.67
C GLU A 487 22.16 -17.53 -16.97
N MET A 488 22.71 -17.79 -15.78
CA MET A 488 22.31 -18.92 -14.94
C MET A 488 20.83 -18.86 -14.55
N PHE A 489 20.25 -17.66 -14.40
CA PHE A 489 18.83 -17.54 -14.08
C PHE A 489 17.92 -18.03 -15.22
N ASN A 490 18.34 -17.90 -16.47
CA ASN A 490 17.57 -18.40 -17.62
C ASN A 490 17.42 -19.93 -17.61
N ASP A 491 18.46 -20.64 -17.16
CA ASP A 491 18.46 -22.10 -17.02
C ASP A 491 17.79 -22.56 -15.70
N SER A 492 17.54 -21.64 -14.78
CA SER A 492 16.92 -21.93 -13.49
C SER A 492 15.41 -21.72 -13.52
N LYS A 493 14.73 -22.19 -12.47
CA LYS A 493 13.32 -21.93 -12.23
C LYS A 493 13.13 -21.41 -10.82
N ILE A 494 12.49 -20.24 -10.72
CA ILE A 494 12.16 -19.61 -9.45
C ILE A 494 10.65 -19.55 -9.31
N ILE A 495 10.15 -20.15 -8.24
CA ILE A 495 8.72 -20.13 -7.91
C ILE A 495 8.49 -19.07 -6.84
N TRP A 496 7.54 -18.18 -7.09
CA TRP A 496 7.06 -17.18 -6.14
C TRP A 496 5.64 -17.55 -5.68
N GLN A 497 5.50 -17.86 -4.39
CA GLN A 497 4.23 -18.18 -3.76
C GLN A 497 3.93 -17.16 -2.65
N THR A 498 2.74 -16.55 -2.71
CA THR A 498 2.22 -15.75 -1.59
C THR A 498 1.44 -16.64 -0.63
N LEU A 499 1.67 -16.45 0.66
CA LEU A 499 1.11 -17.22 1.77
C LEU A 499 0.41 -16.26 2.73
N ILE A 500 -0.88 -16.50 2.99
CA ILE A 500 -1.68 -15.68 3.90
C ILE A 500 -1.77 -16.39 5.25
N PRO A 501 -1.29 -15.81 6.36
CA PRO A 501 -1.31 -16.46 7.67
C PRO A 501 -2.74 -16.60 8.17
N ARG A 502 -3.07 -17.76 8.76
CA ARG A 502 -4.38 -18.02 9.39
C ARG A 502 -4.37 -17.85 10.90
N ALA A 503 -3.20 -17.99 11.52
CA ALA A 503 -2.99 -17.85 12.95
C ALA A 503 -1.72 -17.04 13.21
N SER A 504 -1.68 -16.34 14.35
CA SER A 504 -0.47 -15.70 14.84
C SER A 504 0.37 -16.71 15.64
N GLY A 505 1.69 -16.53 15.63
CA GLY A 505 2.61 -17.40 16.34
C GLY A 505 3.73 -17.93 15.46
N GLU A 506 4.37 -19.01 15.90
CA GLU A 506 5.38 -19.71 15.13
C GLU A 506 4.69 -20.70 14.17
N SER A 507 5.06 -20.62 12.90
CA SER A 507 4.53 -21.47 11.84
C SER A 507 5.68 -22.06 11.03
N THR A 508 5.46 -23.26 10.51
CA THR A 508 6.46 -23.98 9.72
C THR A 508 6.02 -24.09 8.26
N VAL A 509 6.91 -23.74 7.35
CA VAL A 509 6.75 -23.92 5.91
C VAL A 509 7.70 -25.02 5.46
N THR A 510 7.16 -26.05 4.81
CA THR A 510 7.97 -27.17 4.30
C THR A 510 7.91 -27.18 2.78
N VAL A 511 9.08 -27.28 2.14
CA VAL A 511 9.19 -27.37 0.68
C VAL A 511 9.95 -28.64 0.36
N ARG A 512 9.32 -29.49 -0.44
CA ARG A 512 9.81 -30.81 -0.83
C ARG A 512 10.02 -30.82 -2.34
N LEU A 513 11.19 -31.27 -2.75
CA LEU A 513 11.53 -31.50 -4.15
C LEU A 513 11.43 -32.99 -4.41
N GLU A 514 10.46 -33.37 -5.23
CA GLU A 514 10.09 -34.74 -5.53
C GLU A 514 10.40 -35.04 -7.01
N ASP A 515 10.74 -36.29 -7.30
CA ASP A 515 10.80 -36.82 -8.67
C ASP A 515 9.39 -37.12 -9.21
N ARG A 516 9.24 -37.41 -10.51
CA ARG A 516 7.97 -37.84 -11.14
C ARG A 516 7.30 -39.00 -10.41
N ASP A 517 8.10 -39.89 -9.83
CA ASP A 517 7.62 -41.07 -9.09
C ASP A 517 7.20 -40.75 -7.64
N GLY A 518 7.30 -39.48 -7.21
CA GLY A 518 6.98 -39.04 -5.84
C GLY A 518 8.09 -39.31 -4.82
N ASN A 519 9.29 -39.67 -5.29
CA ASN A 519 10.45 -39.88 -4.43
C ASN A 519 11.04 -38.54 -3.99
N LEU A 520 11.29 -38.37 -2.68
CA LEU A 520 11.90 -37.14 -2.14
C LEU A 520 13.39 -37.06 -2.53
N LEU A 521 13.75 -36.06 -3.32
CA LEU A 521 15.13 -35.74 -3.67
C LEU A 521 15.78 -34.82 -2.62
N SER A 522 15.05 -33.77 -2.22
CA SER A 522 15.52 -32.79 -1.24
C SER A 522 14.34 -32.15 -0.50
N GLY A 523 14.56 -31.73 0.74
CA GLY A 523 13.54 -31.10 1.56
C GLY A 523 14.14 -29.95 2.37
N LYS A 524 13.43 -28.84 2.43
CA LYS A 524 13.79 -27.66 3.22
C LYS A 524 12.61 -27.28 4.10
N VAL A 525 12.93 -26.86 5.32
CA VAL A 525 11.95 -26.39 6.30
C VAL A 525 12.37 -24.99 6.72
N ALA A 526 11.42 -24.06 6.69
CA ALA A 526 11.59 -22.71 7.17
C ALA A 526 10.61 -22.46 8.32
N THR A 527 11.14 -21.96 9.44
CA THR A 527 10.35 -21.51 10.59
C THR A 527 10.10 -20.03 10.45
N VAL A 528 8.85 -19.62 10.60
CA VAL A 528 8.46 -18.22 10.46
C VAL A 528 7.63 -17.79 11.66
N GLN A 529 7.84 -16.55 12.08
CA GLN A 529 7.04 -15.94 13.13
C GLN A 529 6.02 -14.98 12.52
N VAL A 530 4.74 -15.32 12.64
CA VAL A 530 3.64 -14.41 12.31
C VAL A 530 3.39 -13.54 13.52
N GLN A 531 3.73 -12.26 13.40
CA GLN A 531 3.44 -11.27 14.43
C GLN A 531 2.33 -10.33 13.98
N PRO A 532 1.41 -9.99 14.88
CA PRO A 532 0.49 -8.91 14.61
C PRO A 532 1.22 -7.57 14.58
N ASP A 533 0.92 -6.72 13.60
CA ASP A 533 1.41 -5.34 13.58
C ASP A 533 0.84 -4.56 14.79
N MET A 534 1.66 -4.49 15.85
CA MET A 534 1.28 -3.86 17.13
C MET A 534 1.11 -2.35 16.98
N LEU A 535 1.88 -1.69 16.11
CA LEU A 535 1.79 -0.25 15.91
C LEU A 535 0.51 0.10 15.15
N ARG A 536 0.18 -0.63 14.09
CA ARG A 536 -1.10 -0.48 13.39
C ARG A 536 -2.26 -0.79 14.30
N ARG A 537 -2.19 -1.85 15.12
CA ARG A 537 -3.22 -2.17 16.11
C ARG A 537 -3.38 -1.08 17.15
N LEU A 538 -2.29 -0.59 17.75
CA LEU A 538 -2.34 0.50 18.74
C LEU A 538 -2.96 1.75 18.13
N ARG A 539 -2.56 2.11 16.92
CA ARG A 539 -3.11 3.24 16.17
C ARG A 539 -4.60 3.06 15.89
N TRP A 540 -5.00 1.87 15.46
CA TRP A 540 -6.39 1.51 15.20
C TRP A 540 -7.24 1.59 16.48
N TRP A 541 -6.78 1.00 17.59
CA TRP A 541 -7.46 1.09 18.89
C TRP A 541 -7.56 2.53 19.41
N THR A 542 -6.50 3.31 19.26
CA THR A 542 -6.52 4.74 19.63
C THR A 542 -7.52 5.53 18.78
N GLY A 543 -7.55 5.26 17.47
CA GLY A 543 -8.54 5.85 16.57
C GLY A 543 -9.98 5.45 16.92
N LEU A 544 -10.22 4.15 17.12
CA LEU A 544 -11.52 3.60 17.47
C LEU A 544 -12.03 4.13 18.81
N THR A 545 -11.20 4.14 19.85
CA THR A 545 -11.57 4.68 21.17
C THR A 545 -11.89 6.17 21.10
N SER A 546 -11.14 6.94 20.30
CA SER A 546 -11.44 8.36 20.04
C SER A 546 -12.80 8.53 19.35
N MET A 547 -13.09 7.73 18.31
CA MET A 547 -14.38 7.76 17.61
C MET A 547 -15.53 7.39 18.54
N LEU A 548 -15.41 6.28 19.29
CA LEU A 548 -16.43 5.81 20.23
C LEU A 548 -16.68 6.82 21.35
N THR A 549 -15.64 7.46 21.87
CA THR A 549 -15.79 8.49 22.91
C THR A 549 -16.54 9.70 22.36
N GLY A 550 -16.21 10.14 21.15
CA GLY A 550 -16.91 11.24 20.49
C GLY A 550 -18.37 10.91 20.18
N THR A 551 -18.67 9.74 19.63
CA THR A 551 -20.05 9.33 19.33
C THR A 551 -20.88 9.13 20.60
N ALA A 552 -20.31 8.51 21.63
CA ALA A 552 -20.96 8.35 22.93
C ALA A 552 -21.29 9.70 23.57
N ALA A 553 -20.40 10.70 23.45
CA ALA A 553 -20.67 12.04 23.95
C ALA A 553 -21.88 12.70 23.25
N VAL A 554 -22.02 12.55 21.93
CA VAL A 554 -23.19 13.06 21.20
C VAL A 554 -24.47 12.31 21.58
N LEU A 555 -24.42 10.98 21.67
CA LEU A 555 -25.57 10.17 22.07
C LEU A 555 -26.03 10.51 23.49
N TRP A 556 -25.09 10.73 24.41
CA TRP A 556 -25.39 11.15 25.77
C TRP A 556 -26.19 12.46 25.81
N LEU A 557 -25.80 13.44 24.99
CA LEU A 557 -26.52 14.72 24.88
C LEU A 557 -27.91 14.57 24.26
N LEU A 558 -28.10 13.61 23.35
CA LEU A 558 -29.40 13.35 22.73
C LEU A 558 -30.37 12.60 23.66
N ILE A 559 -29.84 11.69 24.49
CA ILE A 559 -30.65 10.87 25.40
C ILE A 559 -31.07 11.66 26.65
N LEU A 560 -30.22 12.55 27.17
CA LEU A 560 -30.50 13.32 28.39
C LEU A 560 -31.85 14.07 28.37
N PRO A 561 -32.22 14.82 27.31
CA PRO A 561 -33.52 15.49 27.22
C PRO A 561 -34.70 14.51 27.22
N ILE A 562 -34.54 13.35 26.58
CA ILE A 562 -35.58 12.32 26.48
C ILE A 562 -35.79 11.64 27.84
N LEU A 563 -34.70 11.34 28.56
CA LEU A 563 -34.77 10.77 29.91
C LEU A 563 -35.38 11.76 30.91
N GLY A 564 -35.06 13.06 30.79
CA GLY A 564 -35.69 14.12 31.58
C GLY A 564 -37.20 14.23 31.32
N PHE A 565 -37.61 14.09 30.05
CA PHE A 565 -39.02 14.10 29.66
C PHE A 565 -39.80 12.87 30.18
N ILE A 566 -39.19 11.68 30.17
CA ILE A 566 -39.81 10.43 30.65
C ILE A 566 -39.77 10.31 32.18
N GLY A 567 -38.71 10.82 32.81
CA GLY A 567 -38.45 10.69 34.25
C GLY A 567 -39.17 11.70 35.14
N GLY A 568 -39.77 12.75 34.57
CA GLY A 568 -40.55 13.73 35.33
C GLY A 568 -39.77 14.37 36.49
N PHE A 569 -38.64 15.03 36.18
CA PHE A 569 -37.96 15.96 37.07
C PHE A 569 -37.65 17.26 36.34
#